data_AF-A0A2D1KP66-F1
#
_entry.id   AF-A0A2D1KP66-F1
#
_cell.length_a   1.000
_cell.length_b   1.000
_cell.length_c   1.000
_cell.angle_alpha   90.00
_cell.angle_beta   90.00
_cell.angle_gamma   90.00
#
_symmetry.space_group_name_H-M   'P 1'
#
loop_
_entity.id
_entity.type
_entity.pdbx_description
1 polymer ?
#
loop_
_entity_poly.entity_id
_entity_poly.type
_entity_poly.pdbx_seq_one_letter_code
_entity_poly.pdbx_strand_id
1 'polypeptide(L)'
;MVYPKALKDVEQVNLKLGIKSSLPKIKPNIAFMYLLWKANGEKSSYIYARESETDAETSLICREEYLSGIQKFIEPAIDGYKLDDLKTNIENNNLFKSQIEALQVAFELIWRLAKITFVDDTKSFSVERTKQKGRTVRFQKKISFTKNIDLLDLIANEDMQSSIRVFCSWVLDAPVAGNTELKVQEDKLVKVLTYMSEEAVYRIRIDEGNDIKFNQSGIYQALSDNPNVSINDYRENMGSSRILKKLIDEGLNSYLSMKSNSSVSKSNSIEESWLNDYSVRVNTFWDLTQIDLGLDAVATDET
;
A
#
# COMPACT_ATOMS: atom_id res chain seq x y z
N MET A 1 -15.81 33.80 20.69
CA MET A 1 -16.05 32.34 20.74
C MET A 1 -15.45 31.73 19.48
N VAL A 2 -14.71 30.63 19.56
CA VAL A 2 -14.06 29.99 18.40
C VAL A 2 -14.73 28.64 18.18
N TYR A 3 -15.23 28.40 16.97
CA TYR A 3 -15.91 27.17 16.58
C TYR A 3 -14.99 26.27 15.74
N PRO A 4 -15.27 24.95 15.64
CA PRO A 4 -14.60 24.07 14.67
C PRO A 4 -14.80 24.55 13.22
N LYS A 5 -13.85 24.20 12.35
CA LYS A 5 -13.99 24.43 10.91
C LYS A 5 -15.00 23.45 10.33
N ALA A 6 -15.85 23.92 9.42
CA ALA A 6 -16.78 23.06 8.68
C ALA A 6 -16.02 21.99 7.88
N LEU A 7 -16.68 20.85 7.66
CA LEU A 7 -16.19 19.84 6.73
C LEU A 7 -16.09 20.44 5.33
N LYS A 8 -15.06 20.04 4.59
CA LYS A 8 -14.91 20.40 3.18
C LYS A 8 -15.49 19.29 2.33
N ASP A 9 -16.20 19.66 1.28
CA ASP A 9 -16.51 18.71 0.22
C ASP A 9 -15.20 18.21 -0.40
N VAL A 10 -15.08 16.89 -0.47
CA VAL A 10 -13.93 16.21 -1.03
C VAL A 10 -14.37 15.41 -2.25
N GLU A 11 -13.58 15.47 -3.32
CA GLU A 11 -13.83 14.67 -4.50
C GLU A 11 -13.81 13.18 -4.17
N GLN A 12 -14.71 12.42 -4.80
CA GLN A 12 -14.73 10.97 -4.67
C GLN A 12 -13.45 10.35 -5.23
N VAL A 13 -12.89 9.40 -4.48
CA VAL A 13 -11.67 8.69 -4.88
C VAL A 13 -11.99 7.74 -6.05
N ASN A 14 -11.30 7.91 -7.18
CA ASN A 14 -11.40 6.99 -8.30
C ASN A 14 -10.70 5.66 -7.97
N LEU A 15 -11.44 4.54 -8.01
CA LEU A 15 -10.95 3.20 -7.66
C LEU A 15 -9.95 2.59 -8.67
N LYS A 16 -9.77 3.20 -9.85
CA LYS A 16 -8.78 2.77 -10.86
C LYS A 16 -8.84 1.27 -11.23
N LEU A 17 -10.04 0.67 -11.19
CA LEU A 17 -10.23 -0.78 -11.34
C LEU A 17 -9.84 -1.33 -12.73
N GLY A 18 -9.73 -0.46 -13.74
CA GLY A 18 -9.46 -0.84 -15.13
C GLY A 18 -8.04 -0.55 -15.63
N ILE A 19 -7.11 -0.06 -14.81
CA ILE A 19 -5.78 0.35 -15.30
C ILE A 19 -4.72 -0.74 -15.19
N LYS A 20 -3.70 -0.68 -16.05
CA LYS A 20 -2.52 -1.56 -15.93
C LYS A 20 -1.57 -1.08 -14.85
N SER A 21 -1.87 -1.47 -13.61
CA SER A 21 -1.12 -1.06 -12.43
C SER A 21 -0.55 -2.27 -11.71
N SER A 22 0.77 -2.36 -11.62
CA SER A 22 1.49 -3.35 -10.83
C SER A 22 2.60 -2.65 -10.05
N LEU A 23 2.72 -2.97 -8.76
CA LEU A 23 3.83 -2.53 -7.93
C LEU A 23 4.68 -3.77 -7.60
N PRO A 24 5.92 -3.88 -8.10
CA PRO A 24 6.80 -4.98 -7.74
C PRO A 24 7.33 -4.83 -6.30
N LYS A 25 7.56 -5.94 -5.62
CA LYS A 25 8.19 -6.02 -4.30
C LYS A 25 7.56 -5.03 -3.30
N ILE A 26 6.32 -5.29 -2.92
CA ILE A 26 5.51 -4.41 -2.08
C ILE A 26 6.19 -4.18 -0.72
N LYS A 27 6.71 -5.23 -0.07
CA LYS A 27 7.37 -5.13 1.25
C LYS A 27 8.46 -4.04 1.32
N PRO A 28 9.46 -4.00 0.42
CA PRO A 28 10.44 -2.92 0.41
C PRO A 28 9.84 -1.51 0.30
N ASN A 29 8.75 -1.32 -0.44
CA ASN A 29 8.12 -0.01 -0.59
C ASN A 29 7.46 0.45 0.73
N ILE A 30 6.72 -0.44 1.40
CA ILE A 30 6.11 -0.15 2.70
C ILE A 30 7.19 0.17 3.73
N ALA A 31 8.25 -0.65 3.80
CA ALA A 31 9.35 -0.45 4.71
C ALA A 31 10.03 0.91 4.49
N PHE A 32 10.33 1.26 3.24
CA PHE A 32 10.94 2.56 2.94
C PHE A 32 10.01 3.73 3.28
N MET A 33 8.71 3.64 3.00
CA MET A 33 7.75 4.69 3.40
C MET A 33 7.73 4.92 4.91
N TYR A 34 7.68 3.84 5.69
CA TYR A 34 7.67 3.93 7.14
C TYR A 34 8.98 4.50 7.68
N LEU A 35 10.14 3.97 7.24
CA LEU A 35 11.45 4.46 7.65
C LEU A 35 11.66 5.93 7.27
N LEU A 36 11.23 6.35 6.07
CA LEU A 36 11.26 7.75 5.65
C LEU A 36 10.50 8.64 6.63
N TRP A 37 9.26 8.28 6.98
CA TRP A 37 8.43 9.08 7.89
C TRP A 37 9.02 9.10 9.31
N LYS A 38 9.30 7.91 9.87
CA LYS A 38 9.73 7.76 11.25
C LYS A 38 11.09 8.40 11.51
N ALA A 39 12.04 8.20 10.61
CA ALA A 39 13.41 8.71 10.79
C ALA A 39 13.55 10.22 10.51
N ASN A 40 12.55 10.86 9.88
CA ASN A 40 12.65 12.24 9.42
C ASN A 40 11.58 13.16 10.03
N GLY A 41 11.23 12.90 11.29
CA GLY A 41 10.42 13.79 12.12
C GLY A 41 8.92 13.71 11.89
N GLU A 42 8.43 12.58 11.37
CA GLU A 42 7.00 12.23 11.35
C GLU A 42 6.09 13.31 10.72
N LYS A 43 6.61 14.02 9.72
CA LYS A 43 5.91 15.12 9.06
C LYS A 43 4.74 14.59 8.24
N SER A 44 3.72 15.43 8.07
CA SER A 44 2.56 15.11 7.25
C SER A 44 2.89 14.88 5.77
N SER A 45 4.00 15.42 5.26
CA SER A 45 4.41 15.22 3.88
C SER A 45 5.90 15.45 3.61
N TYR A 46 6.39 14.82 2.53
CA TYR A 46 7.78 14.92 2.07
C TYR A 46 7.83 15.01 0.54
N ILE A 47 8.73 15.85 0.03
CA ILE A 47 9.18 15.76 -1.37
C ILE A 47 10.37 14.79 -1.36
N TYR A 48 10.08 13.48 -1.37
CA TYR A 48 11.02 12.44 -0.96
C TYR A 48 12.12 12.11 -2.00
N ALA A 49 11.97 12.60 -3.22
CA ALA A 49 12.91 12.36 -4.30
C ALA A 49 13.38 13.65 -4.96
N ARG A 50 14.52 13.59 -5.64
CA ARG A 50 14.95 14.57 -6.65
C ARG A 50 15.12 13.89 -8.00
N GLU A 51 14.92 14.65 -9.06
CA GLU A 51 15.15 14.18 -10.41
C GLU A 51 16.65 14.07 -10.68
N SER A 52 17.03 13.02 -11.39
CA SER A 52 18.37 12.78 -11.90
C SER A 52 18.26 12.55 -13.40
N GLU A 53 18.83 13.46 -14.19
CA GLU A 53 18.77 13.41 -15.64
C GLU A 53 20.03 12.78 -16.21
N THR A 54 19.84 11.84 -17.14
CA THR A 54 20.88 11.34 -18.04
C THR A 54 20.46 11.62 -19.49
N ASP A 55 21.23 11.21 -20.49
CA ASP A 55 20.78 11.31 -21.89
C ASP A 55 19.62 10.35 -22.21
N ALA A 56 19.50 9.25 -21.46
CA ALA A 56 18.56 8.15 -21.73
C ALA A 56 17.24 8.23 -20.92
N GLU A 57 17.29 8.78 -19.70
CA GLU A 57 16.14 8.79 -18.80
C GLU A 57 16.20 9.95 -17.79
N THR A 58 15.03 10.29 -17.25
CA THR A 58 14.92 11.07 -16.00
C THR A 58 14.45 10.11 -14.93
N SER A 59 15.33 9.80 -13.98
CA SER A 59 15.07 8.92 -12.86
C SER A 59 14.87 9.72 -11.58
N LEU A 60 14.39 9.05 -10.54
CA LEU A 60 14.26 9.63 -9.21
C LEU A 60 15.28 8.99 -8.28
N ILE A 61 15.88 9.81 -7.44
CA ILE A 61 16.79 9.38 -6.38
C ILE A 61 16.39 9.99 -5.05
N CYS A 62 16.64 9.26 -3.97
CA CYS A 62 16.36 9.73 -2.61
C CYS A 62 17.15 11.01 -2.33
N ARG A 63 16.58 11.90 -1.51
CA ARG A 63 17.30 13.07 -1.02
C ARG A 63 18.25 12.66 0.11
N GLU A 64 19.47 13.21 0.09
CA GLU A 64 20.54 12.81 1.00
C GLU A 64 20.17 13.06 2.46
N GLU A 65 19.43 14.14 2.74
CA GLU A 65 18.96 14.46 4.09
C GLU A 65 18.04 13.36 4.66
N TYR A 66 17.19 12.77 3.83
CA TYR A 66 16.27 11.72 4.26
C TYR A 66 16.96 10.38 4.41
N LEU A 67 17.89 10.09 3.50
CA LEU A 67 18.73 8.91 3.59
C LEU A 67 19.60 8.95 4.86
N SER A 68 20.24 10.09 5.13
CA SER A 68 21.03 10.32 6.35
C SER A 68 20.20 10.16 7.62
N GLY A 69 18.96 10.65 7.62
CA GLY A 69 18.01 10.45 8.72
C GLY A 69 17.71 8.97 8.96
N ILE A 70 17.39 8.23 7.89
CA ILE A 70 17.13 6.79 7.95
C ILE A 70 18.36 6.05 8.50
N GLN A 71 19.56 6.33 7.97
CA GLN A 71 20.79 5.67 8.40
C GLN A 71 21.02 5.81 9.91
N LYS A 72 20.93 7.04 10.43
CA LYS A 72 21.07 7.32 11.87
C LYS A 72 20.01 6.61 12.71
N PHE A 73 18.79 6.51 12.19
CA PHE A 73 17.68 5.88 12.89
C PHE A 73 17.84 4.36 13.00
N ILE A 74 18.35 3.71 11.95
CA ILE A 74 18.50 2.25 11.91
C ILE A 74 19.78 1.75 12.56
N GLU A 75 20.85 2.57 12.59
CA GLU A 75 22.18 2.21 13.10
C GLU A 75 22.17 1.46 14.45
N PRO A 76 21.35 1.84 15.46
CA PRO A 76 21.32 1.14 16.74
C PRO A 76 20.72 -0.28 16.69
N ALA A 77 19.97 -0.60 15.64
CA ALA A 77 19.15 -1.81 15.56
C ALA A 77 19.67 -2.87 14.55
N ILE A 78 20.58 -2.48 13.66
CA ILE A 78 20.93 -3.28 12.48
C ILE A 78 22.14 -4.20 12.66
N ASP A 79 22.37 -4.74 13.86
CA ASP A 79 23.46 -5.69 14.09
C ASP A 79 23.41 -6.83 13.04
N GLY A 80 24.44 -6.90 12.19
CA GLY A 80 24.56 -7.85 11.09
C GLY A 80 24.14 -7.36 9.68
N TYR A 81 23.54 -6.18 9.51
CA TYR A 81 23.27 -5.62 8.17
C TYR A 81 24.32 -4.59 7.75
N LYS A 82 24.72 -4.64 6.47
CA LYS A 82 25.59 -3.61 5.89
C LYS A 82 24.75 -2.39 5.50
N LEU A 83 25.11 -1.23 6.05
CA LEU A 83 24.42 0.03 5.77
C LEU A 83 24.42 0.39 4.27
N ASP A 84 25.49 0.04 3.56
CA ASP A 84 25.62 0.26 2.12
C ASP A 84 24.64 -0.58 1.29
N ASP A 85 24.34 -1.81 1.73
CA ASP A 85 23.36 -2.67 1.07
C ASP A 85 21.95 -2.10 1.23
N LEU A 86 21.64 -1.57 2.43
CA LEU A 86 20.37 -0.88 2.71
C LEU A 86 20.23 0.39 1.87
N LYS A 87 21.28 1.22 1.80
CA LYS A 87 21.31 2.40 0.94
C LYS A 87 21.04 2.05 -0.52
N THR A 88 21.76 1.06 -1.03
CA THR A 88 21.60 0.60 -2.43
C THR A 88 20.18 0.12 -2.70
N ASN A 89 19.56 -0.61 -1.78
CA ASN A 89 18.18 -1.09 -1.96
C ASN A 89 17.14 0.04 -1.83
N ILE A 90 17.35 1.02 -0.95
CA ILE A 90 16.53 2.23 -0.89
C ILE A 90 16.58 2.97 -2.22
N GLU A 91 17.76 3.23 -2.77
CA GLU A 91 17.91 3.93 -4.05
C GLU A 91 17.26 3.15 -5.20
N ASN A 92 17.22 1.81 -5.10
CA ASN A 92 16.59 0.94 -6.08
C ASN A 92 15.08 0.71 -5.87
N ASN A 93 14.47 1.36 -4.88
CA ASN A 93 13.09 1.14 -4.46
C ASN A 93 12.04 1.57 -5.51
N ASN A 94 10.90 0.88 -5.54
CA ASN A 94 9.85 1.12 -6.53
C ASN A 94 9.06 2.41 -6.27
N LEU A 95 9.18 3.07 -5.11
CA LEU A 95 8.73 4.44 -4.91
C LEU A 95 9.41 5.44 -5.86
N PHE A 96 10.60 5.12 -6.36
CA PHE A 96 11.34 5.94 -7.32
C PHE A 96 11.11 5.48 -8.77
N LYS A 97 11.03 4.17 -8.98
CA LYS A 97 11.01 3.55 -10.32
C LYS A 97 9.63 3.35 -10.92
N SER A 98 8.59 3.19 -10.09
CA SER A 98 7.24 2.95 -10.57
C SER A 98 6.58 4.22 -11.09
N GLN A 99 5.65 4.05 -12.03
CA GLN A 99 4.71 5.10 -12.41
C GLN A 99 3.85 5.48 -11.22
N ILE A 100 3.47 6.76 -11.13
CA ILE A 100 2.68 7.27 -10.01
C ILE A 100 1.39 6.48 -9.80
N GLU A 101 0.71 6.03 -10.86
CA GLU A 101 -0.57 5.34 -10.69
C GLU A 101 -0.42 3.99 -9.98
N ALA A 102 0.70 3.30 -10.15
CA ALA A 102 0.99 2.08 -9.40
C ALA A 102 1.13 2.34 -7.91
N LEU A 103 1.76 3.46 -7.56
CA LEU A 103 1.90 3.91 -6.18
C LEU A 103 0.55 4.33 -5.60
N GLN A 104 -0.29 5.03 -6.36
CA GLN A 104 -1.62 5.43 -5.91
C GLN A 104 -2.53 4.22 -5.67
N VAL A 105 -2.53 3.22 -6.57
CA VAL A 105 -3.34 2.02 -6.35
C VAL A 105 -2.91 1.28 -5.08
N ALA A 106 -1.60 1.17 -4.82
CA ALA A 106 -1.10 0.55 -3.60
C ALA A 106 -1.41 1.39 -2.34
N PHE A 107 -0.94 2.62 -2.30
CA PHE A 107 -0.87 3.40 -1.06
C PHE A 107 -2.06 4.32 -0.81
N GLU A 108 -2.87 4.63 -1.83
CA GLU A 108 -4.11 5.39 -1.66
C GLU A 108 -5.33 4.49 -1.59
N LEU A 109 -5.38 3.38 -2.35
CA LEU A 109 -6.59 2.55 -2.44
C LEU A 109 -6.54 1.33 -1.52
N ILE A 110 -5.38 0.66 -1.40
CA ILE A 110 -5.28 -0.59 -0.64
C ILE A 110 -4.95 -0.31 0.82
N TRP A 111 -3.77 0.21 1.13
CA TRP A 111 -3.41 0.45 2.53
C TRP A 111 -3.81 1.83 3.04
N ARG A 112 -4.16 2.76 2.14
CA ARG A 112 -4.47 4.16 2.45
C ARG A 112 -3.39 4.83 3.31
N LEU A 113 -2.12 4.40 3.20
CA LEU A 113 -1.00 4.92 4.00
C LEU A 113 -0.63 6.35 3.61
N ALA A 114 -0.75 6.70 2.33
CA ALA A 114 -0.39 8.03 1.85
C ALA A 114 -1.04 8.39 0.52
N LYS A 115 -1.24 9.69 0.30
CA LYS A 115 -1.49 10.30 -1.01
C LYS A 115 -0.18 10.62 -1.72
N ILE A 116 -0.07 10.22 -2.97
CA ILE A 116 1.13 10.43 -3.80
C ILE A 116 0.76 11.27 -5.01
N THR A 117 1.45 12.40 -5.14
CA THR A 117 1.22 13.40 -6.20
C THR A 117 2.53 13.78 -6.84
N PHE A 118 2.49 14.36 -8.03
CA PHE A 118 3.65 15.09 -8.53
C PHE A 118 3.83 16.38 -7.73
N VAL A 119 5.07 16.85 -7.64
CA VAL A 119 5.35 18.19 -7.10
C VAL A 119 4.79 19.27 -8.03
N ASP A 120 4.91 19.05 -9.33
CA ASP A 120 4.26 19.86 -10.36
C ASP A 120 2.80 19.40 -10.54
N ASP A 121 1.88 20.14 -9.94
CA ASP A 121 0.44 19.86 -9.93
C ASP A 121 -0.26 20.11 -11.28
N THR A 122 0.44 20.74 -12.24
CA THR A 122 -0.07 20.92 -13.60
C THR A 122 0.02 19.64 -14.44
N LYS A 123 0.79 18.64 -13.99
CA LYS A 123 1.00 17.38 -14.71
C LYS A 123 -0.09 16.36 -14.43
N SER A 124 -0.73 15.87 -15.49
CA SER A 124 -1.62 14.70 -15.41
C SER A 124 -0.83 13.43 -15.04
N PHE A 125 -1.38 12.55 -14.21
CA PHE A 125 -0.72 11.29 -13.82
C PHE A 125 -0.33 10.37 -15.00
N SER A 126 -1.09 10.40 -16.09
CA SER A 126 -0.82 9.59 -17.29
C SER A 126 0.46 9.98 -18.02
N VAL A 127 1.10 11.10 -17.67
CA VAL A 127 2.31 11.59 -18.34
C VAL A 127 3.49 10.62 -18.22
N GLU A 128 3.58 9.81 -17.16
CA GLU A 128 4.63 8.79 -16.98
C GLU A 128 4.36 7.49 -17.75
N ARG A 129 3.18 7.34 -18.38
CA ARG A 129 2.85 6.19 -19.24
C ARG A 129 3.52 6.28 -20.60
N THR A 130 3.69 7.49 -21.11
CA THR A 130 4.21 7.73 -22.44
C THR A 130 5.69 8.05 -22.36
N LYS A 131 6.50 7.42 -23.22
CA LYS A 131 7.91 7.81 -23.39
C LYS A 131 7.97 9.25 -23.90
N GLN A 132 8.68 10.12 -23.21
CA GLN A 132 8.89 11.49 -23.67
C GLN A 132 10.15 11.55 -24.52
N LYS A 133 10.02 11.91 -25.81
CA LYS A 133 11.14 11.93 -26.76
C LYS A 133 11.94 10.61 -26.78
N GLY A 134 11.24 9.47 -26.67
CA GLY A 134 11.86 8.13 -26.63
C GLY A 134 12.43 7.70 -25.26
N ARG A 135 12.36 8.56 -24.24
CA ARG A 135 12.95 8.35 -22.92
C ARG A 135 11.90 7.97 -21.86
N THR A 136 12.32 7.18 -20.88
CA THR A 136 11.54 6.98 -19.65
C THR A 136 11.73 8.20 -18.76
N VAL A 137 10.62 8.75 -18.27
CA VAL A 137 10.64 9.93 -17.40
C VAL A 137 9.89 9.61 -16.11
N ARG A 138 10.50 9.99 -14.99
CA ARG A 138 9.88 10.00 -13.67
C ARG A 138 9.94 11.41 -13.11
N PHE A 139 8.77 11.96 -12.82
CA PHE A 139 8.66 13.30 -12.26
C PHE A 139 8.77 13.25 -10.75
N GLN A 140 9.29 14.32 -10.17
CA GLN A 140 9.38 14.48 -8.73
C GLN A 140 8.03 14.27 -8.06
N LYS A 141 8.02 13.47 -6.99
CA LYS A 141 6.81 13.09 -6.26
C LYS A 141 6.81 13.64 -4.84
N LYS A 142 5.62 13.94 -4.35
CA LYS A 142 5.32 14.26 -2.97
C LYS A 142 4.48 13.13 -2.37
N ILE A 143 4.91 12.65 -1.20
CA ILE A 143 4.13 11.75 -0.35
C ILE A 143 3.47 12.56 0.76
N SER A 144 2.18 12.36 1.00
CA SER A 144 1.43 12.97 2.11
C SER A 144 0.74 11.86 2.90
N PHE A 145 1.18 11.64 4.13
CA PHE A 145 0.72 10.52 4.95
C PHE A 145 -0.70 10.72 5.47
N THR A 146 -1.42 9.62 5.64
CA THR A 146 -2.71 9.60 6.35
C THR A 146 -2.50 9.10 7.77
N LYS A 147 -3.55 9.13 8.60
CA LYS A 147 -3.54 8.56 9.95
C LYS A 147 -3.20 7.05 10.01
N ASN A 148 -3.27 6.34 8.88
CA ASN A 148 -2.93 4.91 8.85
C ASN A 148 -1.43 4.68 9.09
N ILE A 149 -0.56 5.67 8.82
CA ILE A 149 0.85 5.55 9.19
C ILE A 149 1.03 5.48 10.72
N ASP A 150 0.23 6.24 11.48
CA ASP A 150 0.25 6.25 12.93
C ASP A 150 -0.25 4.92 13.52
N LEU A 151 -1.22 4.27 12.86
CA LEU A 151 -1.68 2.92 13.26
C LEU A 151 -0.58 1.87 13.05
N LEU A 152 0.18 1.97 11.96
CA LEU A 152 1.35 1.12 11.73
C LEU A 152 2.44 1.41 12.77
N ASP A 153 2.68 2.70 13.08
CA ASP A 153 3.65 3.14 14.08
C ASP A 153 3.30 2.65 15.48
N LEU A 154 2.02 2.60 15.84
CA LEU A 154 1.58 2.06 17.12
C LEU A 154 2.08 0.63 17.33
N ILE A 155 1.92 -0.23 16.32
CA ILE A 155 2.37 -1.62 16.35
C ILE A 155 3.90 -1.72 16.28
N ALA A 156 4.53 -0.87 15.47
CA ALA A 156 5.97 -0.84 15.35
C ALA A 156 6.67 -0.37 16.64
N ASN A 157 6.07 0.57 17.37
CA ASN A 157 6.59 1.11 18.63
C ASN A 157 6.49 0.13 19.81
N GLU A 158 5.63 -0.90 19.74
CA GLU A 158 5.59 -1.93 20.79
C GLU A 158 6.97 -2.58 20.99
N ASP A 159 7.67 -2.80 19.88
CA ASP A 159 9.07 -3.23 19.85
C ASP A 159 9.75 -2.58 18.63
N MET A 160 10.24 -1.36 18.83
CA MET A 160 10.87 -0.58 17.76
C MET A 160 12.14 -1.25 17.23
N GLN A 161 12.92 -1.91 18.10
CA GLN A 161 14.18 -2.54 17.69
C GLN A 161 13.91 -3.71 16.74
N SER A 162 12.98 -4.60 17.10
CA SER A 162 12.57 -5.70 16.21
C SER A 162 11.89 -5.17 14.95
N SER A 163 11.07 -4.13 15.06
CA SER A 163 10.39 -3.52 13.90
C SER A 163 11.39 -2.94 12.89
N ILE A 164 12.41 -2.22 13.35
CA ILE A 164 13.47 -1.70 12.48
C ILE A 164 14.16 -2.85 11.74
N ARG A 165 14.47 -3.95 12.43
CA ARG A 165 15.11 -5.13 11.82
C ARG A 165 14.22 -5.82 10.79
N VAL A 166 12.90 -5.90 11.04
CA VAL A 166 11.92 -6.38 10.07
C VAL A 166 11.88 -5.45 8.85
N PHE A 167 11.79 -4.13 9.04
CA PHE A 167 11.79 -3.17 7.93
C PHE A 167 13.10 -3.21 7.14
N CYS A 168 14.25 -3.38 7.79
CA CYS A 168 15.53 -3.55 7.10
C CYS A 168 15.55 -4.84 6.28
N SER A 169 15.04 -5.95 6.82
CA SER A 169 14.88 -7.20 6.07
C SER A 169 13.99 -7.02 4.85
N TRP A 170 12.87 -6.31 5.00
CA TRP A 170 11.97 -5.98 3.88
C TRP A 170 12.64 -5.08 2.85
N VAL A 171 13.41 -4.07 3.24
CA VAL A 171 14.18 -3.23 2.30
C VAL A 171 15.18 -4.07 1.50
N LEU A 172 15.86 -5.01 2.16
CA LEU A 172 16.84 -5.90 1.55
C LEU A 172 16.22 -7.04 0.75
N ASP A 173 14.88 -7.17 0.73
CA ASP A 173 14.17 -8.30 0.14
C ASP A 173 14.64 -9.65 0.71
N ALA A 174 15.00 -9.65 1.99
CA ALA A 174 15.52 -10.79 2.72
C ALA A 174 14.45 -11.37 3.66
N PRO A 175 14.42 -12.70 3.85
CA PRO A 175 13.49 -13.31 4.79
C PRO A 175 13.86 -12.95 6.23
N VAL A 176 12.86 -12.82 7.09
CA VAL A 176 13.02 -12.68 8.56
C VAL A 176 13.34 -14.05 9.21
N ALA A 177 13.81 -15.02 8.43
CA ALA A 177 13.89 -16.42 8.82
C ALA A 177 14.93 -16.68 9.92
N GLY A 178 14.63 -17.64 10.80
CA GLY A 178 15.55 -18.10 11.85
C GLY A 178 15.52 -17.29 13.15
N ASN A 179 14.73 -16.21 13.23
CA ASN A 179 14.51 -15.47 14.46
C ASN A 179 13.00 -15.42 14.79
N THR A 180 12.58 -16.19 15.79
CA THR A 180 11.18 -16.30 16.21
C THR A 180 10.60 -14.96 16.67
N GLU A 181 11.39 -14.13 17.37
CA GLU A 181 10.96 -12.83 17.87
C GLU A 181 10.70 -11.85 16.71
N LEU A 182 11.63 -11.77 15.76
CA LEU A 182 11.44 -10.94 14.57
C LEU A 182 10.26 -11.44 13.73
N LYS A 183 10.01 -12.75 13.68
CA LYS A 183 8.86 -13.30 12.96
C LYS A 183 7.54 -12.91 13.63
N VAL A 184 7.46 -12.98 14.96
CA VAL A 184 6.30 -12.48 15.72
C VAL A 184 6.05 -11.00 15.43
N GLN A 185 7.12 -10.19 15.38
CA GLN A 185 6.98 -8.77 15.06
C GLN A 185 6.55 -8.54 13.60
N GLU A 186 7.10 -9.29 12.64
CA GLU A 186 6.65 -9.26 11.24
C GLU A 186 5.16 -9.60 11.14
N ASP A 187 4.68 -10.63 11.84
CA ASP A 187 3.29 -11.05 11.81
C ASP A 187 2.35 -9.97 12.36
N LYS A 188 2.75 -9.25 13.41
CA LYS A 188 1.99 -8.09 13.92
C LYS A 188 1.89 -6.97 12.87
N LEU A 189 3.00 -6.62 12.21
CA LEU A 189 3.05 -5.60 11.16
C LEU A 189 2.21 -6.03 9.94
N VAL A 190 2.28 -7.30 9.53
CA VAL A 190 1.45 -7.84 8.45
C VAL A 190 -0.03 -7.80 8.83
N LYS A 191 -0.38 -8.07 10.09
CA LYS A 191 -1.77 -8.07 10.55
C LYS A 191 -2.41 -6.69 10.47
N VAL A 192 -1.71 -5.63 10.89
CA VAL A 192 -2.25 -4.26 10.74
C VAL A 192 -2.38 -3.86 9.27
N LEU A 193 -1.42 -4.26 8.41
CA LEU A 193 -1.52 -4.05 6.97
C LEU A 193 -2.67 -4.84 6.33
N THR A 194 -2.99 -6.03 6.85
CA THR A 194 -4.13 -6.85 6.44
C THR A 194 -5.42 -6.09 6.71
N TYR A 195 -5.62 -5.59 7.93
CA TYR A 195 -6.79 -4.80 8.31
C TYR A 195 -7.00 -3.57 7.40
N MET A 196 -5.93 -2.82 7.12
CA MET A 196 -6.03 -1.67 6.21
C MET A 196 -6.44 -2.11 4.79
N SER A 197 -5.91 -3.23 4.32
CA SER A 197 -6.16 -3.73 2.96
C SER A 197 -7.57 -4.30 2.74
N GLU A 198 -8.33 -4.57 3.81
CA GLU A 198 -9.70 -5.08 3.75
C GLU A 198 -10.72 -3.99 3.34
N GLU A 199 -10.32 -2.71 3.42
CA GLU A 199 -11.10 -1.57 2.95
C GLU A 199 -10.99 -1.33 1.43
N ALA A 200 -10.22 -2.16 0.73
CA ALA A 200 -10.00 -2.03 -0.70
C ALA A 200 -11.11 -2.72 -1.51
N VAL A 201 -11.47 -2.10 -2.64
CA VAL A 201 -12.36 -2.70 -3.63
C VAL A 201 -11.55 -3.22 -4.81
N TYR A 202 -11.88 -4.43 -5.22
CA TYR A 202 -11.29 -5.17 -6.33
C TYR A 202 -12.32 -5.45 -7.40
N ARG A 203 -11.84 -5.78 -8.60
CA ARG A 203 -12.68 -6.18 -9.73
C ARG A 203 -12.02 -7.29 -10.52
N ILE A 204 -12.78 -8.32 -10.85
CA ILE A 204 -12.39 -9.29 -11.87
C ILE A 204 -13.53 -9.42 -12.88
N ARG A 205 -13.19 -9.51 -14.15
CA ARG A 205 -14.14 -9.91 -15.19
C ARG A 205 -14.22 -11.43 -15.21
N ILE A 206 -15.44 -11.95 -15.27
CA ILE A 206 -15.72 -13.38 -15.38
C ILE A 206 -15.78 -13.77 -16.86
N ASP A 207 -16.32 -12.90 -17.71
CA ASP A 207 -16.37 -13.03 -19.16
C ASP A 207 -16.44 -11.64 -19.85
N GLU A 208 -16.82 -11.58 -21.12
CA GLU A 208 -16.88 -10.34 -21.90
C GLU A 208 -17.94 -9.34 -21.43
N GLY A 209 -19.02 -9.81 -20.81
CA GLY A 209 -20.14 -8.98 -20.36
C GLY A 209 -20.26 -8.87 -18.83
N ASN A 210 -19.68 -9.81 -18.08
CA ASN A 210 -19.88 -9.93 -16.65
C ASN A 210 -18.60 -9.62 -15.87
N ASP A 211 -18.74 -8.77 -14.84
CA ASP A 211 -17.72 -8.56 -13.83
C ASP A 211 -18.28 -8.72 -12.43
N ILE A 212 -17.39 -8.97 -11.48
CA ILE A 212 -17.68 -8.88 -10.06
C ILE A 212 -16.79 -7.82 -9.43
N LYS A 213 -17.37 -7.05 -8.52
CA LYS A 213 -16.64 -6.18 -7.59
C LYS A 213 -16.72 -6.82 -6.22
N PHE A 214 -15.58 -6.87 -5.54
CA PHE A 214 -15.47 -7.56 -4.24
C PHE A 214 -14.41 -6.89 -3.37
N ASN A 215 -14.45 -7.16 -2.08
CA ASN A 215 -13.39 -6.86 -1.12
C ASN A 215 -12.80 -8.19 -0.60
N GLN A 216 -11.87 -8.14 0.36
CA GLN A 216 -11.32 -9.39 0.89
C GLN A 216 -12.33 -10.22 1.68
N SER A 217 -13.36 -9.61 2.29
CA SER A 217 -14.44 -10.36 2.93
C SER A 217 -15.19 -11.27 1.95
N GLY A 218 -15.41 -10.82 0.71
CA GLY A 218 -15.96 -11.68 -0.33
C GLY A 218 -15.11 -12.93 -0.62
N ILE A 219 -13.78 -12.85 -0.47
CA ILE A 219 -12.89 -14.02 -0.55
C ILE A 219 -13.11 -14.92 0.68
N TYR A 220 -13.18 -14.34 1.87
CA TYR A 220 -13.37 -15.10 3.11
C TYR A 220 -14.68 -15.89 3.09
N GLN A 221 -15.78 -15.27 2.66
CA GLN A 221 -17.08 -15.92 2.50
C GLN A 221 -17.03 -17.06 1.48
N ALA A 222 -16.39 -16.83 0.33
CA ALA A 222 -16.26 -17.87 -0.69
C ALA A 222 -15.39 -19.06 -0.21
N LEU A 223 -14.44 -18.82 0.70
CA LEU A 223 -13.64 -19.87 1.34
C LEU A 223 -14.39 -20.69 2.40
N SER A 224 -15.55 -20.22 2.88
CA SER A 224 -16.43 -20.99 3.78
C SER A 224 -17.02 -22.21 3.06
N ASP A 225 -17.35 -22.05 1.78
CA ASP A 225 -17.97 -23.11 0.97
C ASP A 225 -16.97 -23.85 0.08
N ASN A 226 -15.75 -23.31 -0.08
CA ASN A 226 -14.75 -23.83 -1.02
C ASN A 226 -13.36 -23.86 -0.40
N PRO A 227 -12.56 -24.93 -0.61
CA PRO A 227 -11.21 -25.00 -0.07
C PRO A 227 -10.27 -23.95 -0.67
N ASN A 228 -10.57 -23.46 -1.89
CA ASN A 228 -9.79 -22.42 -2.56
C ASN A 228 -10.71 -21.55 -3.44
N VAL A 229 -10.33 -20.30 -3.65
CA VAL A 229 -11.05 -19.31 -4.46
C VAL A 229 -10.14 -18.77 -5.56
N SER A 230 -10.69 -18.57 -6.77
CA SER A 230 -9.98 -17.92 -7.87
C SER A 230 -10.10 -16.40 -7.77
N ILE A 231 -8.97 -15.71 -7.90
CA ILE A 231 -8.93 -14.23 -7.99
C ILE A 231 -8.41 -13.75 -9.36
N ASN A 232 -8.48 -14.62 -10.38
CA ASN A 232 -8.06 -14.30 -11.73
C ASN A 232 -9.21 -13.69 -12.54
N ASP A 233 -8.88 -12.63 -13.27
CA ASP A 233 -9.70 -12.10 -14.36
C ASP A 233 -9.55 -12.99 -15.61
N TYR A 234 -10.63 -13.23 -16.35
CA TYR A 234 -10.61 -14.12 -17.52
C TYR A 234 -9.66 -13.67 -18.64
N ARG A 235 -9.30 -12.37 -18.70
CA ARG A 235 -8.25 -11.84 -19.60
C ARG A 235 -6.97 -11.56 -18.85
N GLU A 236 -7.02 -10.63 -17.91
CA GLU A 236 -5.86 -10.15 -17.16
C GLU A 236 -6.34 -9.32 -15.97
N ASN A 237 -5.78 -9.57 -14.77
CA ASN A 237 -6.09 -8.77 -13.59
C ASN A 237 -5.75 -7.29 -13.86
N MET A 238 -6.57 -6.37 -13.37
CA MET A 238 -6.38 -4.92 -13.53
C MET A 238 -6.48 -4.18 -12.19
N GLY A 239 -5.99 -2.94 -12.14
CA GLY A 239 -6.08 -2.06 -10.98
C GLY A 239 -5.60 -2.70 -9.69
N SER A 240 -6.41 -2.55 -8.63
CA SER A 240 -6.18 -3.13 -7.31
C SER A 240 -6.07 -4.64 -7.31
N SER A 241 -6.73 -5.36 -8.23
CA SER A 241 -6.69 -6.83 -8.31
C SER A 241 -5.32 -7.38 -8.72
N ARG A 242 -4.50 -6.61 -9.45
CA ARG A 242 -3.09 -6.99 -9.68
C ARG A 242 -2.27 -6.93 -8.40
N ILE A 243 -2.52 -5.90 -7.58
CA ILE A 243 -1.82 -5.70 -6.32
C ILE A 243 -2.29 -6.71 -5.27
N LEU A 244 -3.59 -7.05 -5.23
CA LEU A 244 -4.13 -8.10 -4.35
C LEU A 244 -3.41 -9.43 -4.54
N LYS A 245 -3.23 -9.87 -5.79
CA LYS A 245 -2.49 -11.09 -6.06
C LYS A 245 -1.07 -11.02 -5.50
N LYS A 246 -0.40 -9.87 -5.68
CA LYS A 246 0.98 -9.67 -5.22
C LYS A 246 1.10 -9.54 -3.71
N LEU A 247 0.17 -8.88 -3.03
CA LEU A 247 0.23 -8.76 -1.57
C LEU A 247 0.04 -10.12 -0.89
N ILE A 248 -0.83 -11.00 -1.42
CA ILE A 248 -1.01 -12.35 -0.86
C ILE A 248 0.24 -13.21 -1.17
N ASP A 249 0.77 -13.12 -2.39
CA ASP A 249 1.99 -13.82 -2.85
C ASP A 249 3.22 -13.44 -2.01
N GLU A 250 3.36 -12.17 -1.62
CA GLU A 250 4.45 -11.68 -0.77
C GLU A 250 4.21 -11.88 0.74
N GLY A 251 3.10 -12.55 1.13
CA GLY A 251 2.78 -12.82 2.53
C GLY A 251 2.41 -11.56 3.33
N LEU A 252 1.84 -10.54 2.68
CA LEU A 252 1.29 -9.32 3.29
C LEU A 252 -0.20 -9.47 3.65
N ASN A 253 -0.65 -10.71 3.89
CA ASN A 253 -1.98 -11.02 4.35
C ASN A 253 -1.92 -12.09 5.45
N SER A 254 -2.50 -11.82 6.61
CA SER A 254 -2.49 -12.76 7.74
C SER A 254 -3.47 -13.93 7.57
N TYR A 255 -4.47 -13.81 6.70
CA TYR A 255 -5.61 -14.73 6.62
C TYR A 255 -5.63 -15.56 5.33
N LEU A 256 -5.01 -15.05 4.28
CA LEU A 256 -4.97 -15.65 2.96
C LEU A 256 -3.56 -16.13 2.62
N SER A 257 -3.49 -17.18 1.80
CA SER A 257 -2.23 -17.68 1.24
C SER A 257 -2.43 -18.06 -0.22
N MET A 258 -1.40 -17.85 -1.03
CA MET A 258 -1.39 -18.30 -2.42
C MET A 258 -1.10 -19.81 -2.46
N LYS A 259 -2.03 -20.60 -3.02
CA LYS A 259 -1.80 -22.02 -3.30
C LYS A 259 -1.16 -22.24 -4.66
N SER A 260 -1.54 -21.40 -5.62
CA SER A 260 -0.94 -21.32 -6.95
C SER A 260 -1.14 -19.90 -7.48
N ASN A 261 -0.56 -19.58 -8.64
CA ASN A 261 -0.64 -18.26 -9.26
C ASN A 261 -2.06 -17.66 -9.38
N SER A 262 -3.13 -18.45 -9.29
CA SER A 262 -4.51 -17.97 -9.45
C SER A 262 -5.45 -18.38 -8.33
N SER A 263 -4.99 -19.17 -7.37
CA SER A 263 -5.84 -19.81 -6.36
C SER A 263 -5.39 -19.42 -4.97
N VAL A 264 -6.31 -18.80 -4.25
CA VAL A 264 -6.15 -18.36 -2.86
C VAL A 264 -6.81 -19.39 -1.95
N SER A 265 -6.15 -19.72 -0.85
CA SER A 265 -6.71 -20.50 0.25
C SER A 265 -6.63 -19.71 1.56
N LYS A 266 -7.35 -20.18 2.56
CA LYS A 266 -7.12 -19.77 3.95
C LYS A 266 -5.69 -20.11 4.37
N SER A 267 -5.07 -19.27 5.19
CA SER A 267 -3.78 -19.58 5.84
C SER A 267 -3.92 -20.77 6.80
N ASN A 268 -2.90 -21.61 6.87
CA ASN A 268 -2.89 -22.80 7.74
C ASN A 268 -3.00 -22.48 9.23
N SER A 269 -2.69 -21.24 9.63
CA SER A 269 -2.75 -20.79 11.03
C SER A 269 -4.15 -20.32 11.46
N ILE A 270 -5.14 -20.38 10.57
CA ILE A 270 -6.47 -19.80 10.79
C ILE A 270 -7.54 -20.90 10.79
N GLU A 271 -8.36 -20.92 11.83
CA GLU A 271 -9.54 -21.79 11.91
C GLU A 271 -10.66 -21.30 10.99
N GLU A 272 -11.42 -22.22 10.42
CA GLU A 272 -12.48 -21.89 9.47
C GLU A 272 -13.61 -21.11 10.14
N SER A 273 -14.09 -21.58 11.29
CA SER A 273 -15.11 -20.90 12.09
C SER A 273 -14.69 -19.48 12.45
N TRP A 274 -13.43 -19.28 12.82
CA TRP A 274 -12.89 -17.96 13.14
C TRP A 274 -12.91 -17.02 11.92
N LEU A 275 -12.51 -17.52 10.73
CA LEU A 275 -12.50 -16.72 9.51
C LEU A 275 -13.92 -16.31 9.10
N ASN A 276 -14.90 -17.20 9.27
CA ASN A 276 -16.30 -16.92 9.00
C ASN A 276 -16.82 -15.79 9.90
N ASP A 277 -16.59 -15.88 11.21
CA ASP A 277 -16.97 -14.83 12.17
C ASP A 277 -16.23 -13.52 11.90
N TYR A 278 -14.95 -13.60 11.50
CA TYR A 278 -14.16 -12.42 11.14
C TYR A 278 -14.70 -11.74 9.89
N SER A 279 -15.10 -12.51 8.88
CA SER A 279 -15.72 -11.99 7.66
C SER A 279 -16.98 -11.17 7.96
N VAL A 280 -17.80 -11.61 8.93
CA VAL A 280 -18.95 -10.82 9.42
C VAL A 280 -18.50 -9.48 9.98
N ARG A 281 -17.44 -9.44 10.82
CA ARG A 281 -16.90 -8.18 11.36
C ARG A 281 -16.43 -7.21 10.28
N VAL A 282 -15.77 -7.72 9.24
CA VAL A 282 -15.34 -6.90 8.10
C VAL A 282 -16.54 -6.30 7.37
N ASN A 283 -17.60 -7.09 7.12
CA ASN A 283 -18.81 -6.55 6.48
C ASN A 283 -19.56 -5.54 7.36
N THR A 284 -19.65 -5.80 8.67
CA THR A 284 -20.23 -4.84 9.61
C THR A 284 -19.47 -3.51 9.60
N PHE A 285 -18.15 -3.52 9.45
CA PHE A 285 -17.39 -2.28 9.23
C PHE A 285 -17.84 -1.57 7.95
N TRP A 286 -17.94 -2.30 6.82
CA TRP A 286 -18.38 -1.73 5.54
C TRP A 286 -19.79 -1.13 5.59
N ASP A 287 -20.73 -1.75 6.31
CA ASP A 287 -22.08 -1.20 6.53
C ASP A 287 -22.03 0.19 7.19
N LEU A 288 -21.03 0.44 8.03
CA LEU A 288 -20.82 1.71 8.73
C LEU A 288 -20.02 2.75 7.90
N THR A 289 -19.43 2.35 6.77
CA THR A 289 -18.65 3.28 5.91
C THR A 289 -19.49 4.13 4.97
N GLN A 290 -20.75 3.76 4.73
CA GLN A 290 -21.67 4.52 3.87
C GLN A 290 -22.33 5.66 4.68
N ILE A 291 -21.59 6.74 4.91
CA ILE A 291 -22.06 7.90 5.66
C ILE A 291 -22.69 8.92 4.71
N ASP A 292 -24.00 9.16 4.85
CA ASP A 292 -24.68 10.29 4.23
C ASP A 292 -24.52 11.54 5.11
N LEU A 293 -23.90 12.59 4.56
CA LEU A 293 -23.67 13.85 5.26
C LEU A 293 -24.77 14.89 5.00
N GLY A 294 -25.74 14.61 4.11
CA GLY A 294 -26.84 15.51 3.77
C GLY A 294 -26.39 16.86 3.20
N LEU A 295 -25.16 16.96 2.68
CA LEU A 295 -24.56 18.21 2.22
C LEU A 295 -25.14 18.73 0.89
N ASP A 296 -25.86 17.87 0.15
CA ASP A 296 -26.50 18.20 -1.12
C ASP A 296 -27.86 18.92 -0.96
N ALA A 297 -28.27 19.28 0.27
CA ALA A 297 -29.58 19.88 0.55
C ALA A 297 -29.54 21.42 0.74
N VAL A 298 -28.91 22.18 -0.17
CA VAL A 298 -29.17 23.64 -0.27
C VAL A 298 -29.01 24.12 -1.73
N ALA A 299 -30.05 23.95 -2.55
CA ALA A 299 -30.39 24.85 -3.66
C ALA A 299 -31.66 24.35 -4.37
N THR A 300 -32.83 24.77 -3.93
CA THR A 300 -34.05 25.00 -4.74
C THR A 300 -35.21 25.34 -3.80
N ASP A 301 -35.22 26.57 -3.31
CA ASP A 301 -36.47 27.23 -2.91
C ASP A 301 -36.34 28.71 -3.30
N GLU A 302 -36.44 28.95 -4.60
CA GLU A 302 -36.89 30.21 -5.17
C GLU A 302 -38.02 29.91 -6.16
N THR A 303 -39.26 29.98 -5.67
CA THR A 303 -40.44 30.40 -6.45
C THR A 303 -41.41 31.11 -5.53
#